data_AF-A0AA41RU27-F1
#
_entry.id   AF-A0AA41RU27-F1
#
_cell.length_a   1.000
_cell.length_b   1.000
_cell.length_c   1.000
_cell.angle_alpha   90.00
_cell.angle_beta   90.00
_cell.angle_gamma   90.00
#
_symmetry.space_group_name_H-M   'P 1'
#
loop_
_entity.id
_entity.type
_entity.pdbx_description
1 polymer ?
#
loop_
_entity_poly.entity_id
_entity_poly.type
_entity_poly.pdbx_seq_one_letter_code
_entity_poly.pdbx_strand_id
1 'polypeptide(L)'
;EMYYSTKRQQFLIDQGYSFKIITSLPPADSGADLSYHTRDDQLQLLNKVLNAGDDMIGLEQLDADTDDIALIKARRTMRAMSSMSGADGMTYMEFSKGKYPGQGHLKSIKPKDPTKRHSLFKKRFG
;
A
#
# COMPACT_ATOMS: atom_id res chain seq x y z
N GLU A 1 18.32 11.77 24.16
CA GLU A 1 16.88 11.50 23.93
C GLU A 1 16.02 12.76 23.81
N MET A 2 16.11 13.71 24.76
CA MET A 2 15.31 14.96 24.74
C MET A 2 15.33 15.74 23.43
N TYR A 3 16.48 15.85 22.76
CA TYR A 3 16.60 16.54 21.48
C TYR A 3 15.69 15.94 20.38
N TYR A 4 15.59 14.60 20.33
CA TYR A 4 14.72 13.92 19.38
C TYR A 4 13.24 14.01 19.79
N SER A 5 12.96 14.06 21.09
CA SER A 5 11.61 14.27 21.61
C SER A 5 11.01 15.60 21.14
N THR A 6 11.80 16.68 21.09
CA THR A 6 11.32 17.99 20.57
C THR A 6 10.93 17.91 19.10
N LYS A 7 11.73 17.24 18.26
CA LYS A 7 11.39 17.04 16.84
C LYS A 7 10.13 16.19 16.68
N ARG A 8 10.00 15.14 17.50
CA ARG A 8 8.80 14.28 17.51
C ARG A 8 7.56 15.03 17.97
N GLN A 9 7.68 15.90 18.97
CA GLN A 9 6.59 16.77 19.42
C GLN A 9 6.10 17.66 18.27
N GLN A 10 7.03 18.34 17.57
CA GLN A 10 6.67 19.18 16.43
C GLN A 10 5.93 18.37 15.36
N PHE A 11 6.47 17.21 14.99
CA PHE A 11 5.84 16.32 14.01
C PHE A 11 4.42 15.90 14.43
N LEU A 12 4.20 15.52 15.69
CA LEU A 12 2.87 15.12 16.17
C LEU A 12 1.86 16.28 16.15
N ILE A 13 2.30 17.48 16.50
CA ILE A 13 1.47 18.69 16.43
C ILE A 13 1.09 19.00 14.98
N ASP A 14 2.05 18.90 14.06
CA ASP A 14 1.83 19.17 12.63
C ASP A 14 0.83 18.19 12.00
N GLN A 15 0.73 16.96 12.51
CA GLN A 15 -0.28 15.98 12.10
C GLN A 15 -1.66 16.20 12.75
N GLY A 16 -1.78 17.17 13.66
CA GLY A 16 -3.04 17.50 14.35
C GLY A 16 -3.32 16.71 15.63
N TYR A 17 -2.31 16.02 16.20
CA TYR A 17 -2.49 15.33 17.49
C TYR A 17 -2.40 16.29 18.68
N SER A 18 -3.16 16.01 19.74
CA SER A 18 -2.99 16.65 21.05
C SER A 18 -1.75 16.08 21.75
N PHE A 19 -0.86 16.95 22.22
CA PHE A 19 0.38 16.55 22.88
C PHE A 19 0.48 17.15 24.28
N LYS A 20 0.88 16.34 25.26
CA LYS A 20 1.10 16.75 26.65
C LYS A 20 2.37 16.11 27.20
N ILE A 21 3.19 16.92 27.87
CA ILE A 21 4.37 16.44 28.60
C ILE A 21 3.96 16.07 30.02
N ILE A 22 4.27 14.84 30.44
CA ILE A 22 4.07 14.35 31.80
C ILE A 22 5.46 14.17 32.42
N THR A 23 5.77 14.95 33.46
CA THR A 23 7.07 14.90 34.16
C THR A 23 7.06 13.97 35.35
N SER A 24 5.89 13.64 35.89
CA SER A 24 5.72 12.75 37.04
C SER A 24 4.54 11.80 36.84
N LEU A 25 4.87 10.52 36.85
CA LEU A 25 3.96 9.37 36.84
C LEU A 25 4.82 8.21 37.37
N PRO A 26 4.45 7.42 38.40
CA PRO A 26 3.20 7.31 39.17
C PRO A 26 3.15 8.24 40.41
N PRO A 27 2.06 8.22 41.22
CA PRO A 27 2.00 8.87 42.53
C PRO A 27 3.16 8.42 43.44
N ALA A 28 3.71 9.32 44.26
CA ALA A 28 4.88 9.07 45.10
C ALA A 28 4.75 7.86 46.05
N ASP A 29 3.54 7.46 46.41
CA ASP A 29 3.25 6.33 47.30
C ASP A 29 3.17 4.96 46.60
N SER A 30 3.29 4.88 45.26
CA SER A 30 3.18 3.61 44.53
C SER A 30 4.49 2.81 44.49
N GLY A 31 5.52 3.24 45.22
CA GLY A 31 6.88 2.71 45.11
C GLY A 31 6.97 1.20 45.31
N ALA A 32 6.22 0.64 46.26
CA ALA A 32 6.30 -0.79 46.58
C ALA A 32 5.72 -1.74 45.50
N ASP A 33 4.88 -1.24 44.59
CA ASP A 33 4.24 -2.04 43.53
C ASP A 33 5.00 -1.94 42.19
N LEU A 34 6.04 -1.10 42.13
CA LEU A 34 6.84 -0.89 40.92
C LEU A 34 8.12 -1.71 40.94
N SER A 35 8.45 -2.33 39.81
CA SER A 35 9.74 -3.00 39.63
C SER A 35 10.90 -2.01 39.76
N TYR A 36 12.04 -2.48 40.28
CA TYR A 36 13.24 -1.67 40.53
C TYR A 36 13.07 -0.56 41.59
N HIS A 37 12.16 -0.75 42.54
CA HIS A 37 12.00 0.16 43.68
C HIS A 37 13.20 0.13 44.63
N THR A 38 13.77 -1.05 44.88
CA THR A 38 14.89 -1.18 45.82
C THR A 38 16.22 -0.82 45.16
N ARG A 39 17.15 -0.31 45.98
CA ARG A 39 18.50 0.04 45.49
C ARG A 39 19.27 -1.17 45.00
N ASP A 40 19.04 -2.35 45.59
CA ASP A 40 19.69 -3.59 45.22
C ASP A 40 19.27 -4.03 43.80
N ASP A 41 17.97 -4.02 43.51
CA ASP A 41 17.44 -4.34 42.18
C ASP A 41 18.01 -3.41 41.09
N GLN A 42 18.19 -2.13 41.42
CA GLN A 42 18.79 -1.15 40.52
C GLN A 42 20.28 -1.43 40.26
N LEU A 43 21.03 -1.88 41.28
CA LEU A 43 22.43 -2.30 41.10
C LEU A 43 22.53 -3.57 40.28
N GLN A 44 21.62 -4.53 40.48
CA GLN A 44 21.54 -5.72 39.65
C GLN A 44 21.26 -5.37 38.18
N LEU A 45 20.34 -4.44 37.92
CA LEU A 45 20.07 -3.95 36.56
C LEU A 45 21.29 -3.26 35.95
N LEU A 46 21.97 -2.40 36.72
CA LEU A 46 23.18 -1.72 36.26
C LEU A 46 24.26 -2.73 35.85
N ASN A 47 24.49 -3.76 36.65
CA ASN A 47 25.44 -4.83 36.31
C ASN A 47 25.05 -5.55 35.02
N LYS A 48 23.75 -5.80 34.79
CA LYS A 48 23.27 -6.38 33.53
C LYS A 48 23.54 -5.45 32.34
N VAL A 49 23.28 -4.14 32.47
CA VAL A 49 23.52 -3.17 31.39
C VAL A 49 25.00 -3.03 31.09
N LEU A 50 25.87 -2.99 32.10
CA LEU A 50 27.33 -2.91 31.89
C LEU A 50 27.89 -4.17 31.22
N ASN A 51 27.28 -5.33 31.47
CA ASN A 51 27.68 -6.59 30.85
C ASN A 51 27.01 -6.83 29.48
N ALA A 52 25.98 -6.05 29.13
CA ALA A 52 25.39 -6.09 27.81
C ALA A 52 26.38 -5.49 26.80
N GLY A 53 26.84 -6.29 25.84
CA GLY A 53 27.73 -5.84 24.77
C GLY A 53 27.03 -4.95 23.75
N ASP A 54 27.83 -4.30 22.90
CA ASP A 54 27.34 -3.39 21.84
C ASP A 54 26.34 -4.04 20.87
N ASP A 55 26.35 -5.38 20.75
CA ASP A 55 25.41 -6.14 19.93
C ASP A 55 23.94 -5.96 20.37
N MET A 56 23.70 -5.62 21.64
CA MET A 56 22.35 -5.32 22.15
C MET A 56 21.93 -3.85 21.95
N ILE A 57 22.85 -2.98 21.55
CA ILE A 57 22.62 -1.54 21.39
C ILE A 57 22.19 -1.20 19.95
N GLY A 58 22.29 -2.15 19.02
CA GLY A 58 21.83 -2.02 17.64
C GLY A 58 20.32 -1.90 17.51
N LEU A 59 19.85 -1.14 16.51
CA LEU A 59 18.45 -1.24 16.07
C LEU A 59 18.20 -2.64 15.51
N GLU A 60 17.06 -3.23 15.85
CA GLU A 60 16.57 -4.43 15.19
C GLU A 60 16.34 -4.11 13.71
N GLN A 61 17.21 -4.62 12.85
CA GLN A 61 17.09 -4.52 11.40
C GLN A 61 16.03 -5.54 10.96
N LEU A 62 14.84 -5.09 10.60
CA LEU A 62 13.84 -5.96 9.99
C LEU A 62 14.24 -6.23 8.52
N ASP A 63 14.12 -7.49 8.08
CA ASP A 63 14.52 -7.93 6.73
C ASP A 63 13.64 -7.36 5.60
N ALA A 64 12.51 -6.72 5.93
CA ALA A 64 11.58 -6.16 4.95
C ALA A 64 11.02 -4.82 5.43
N ASP A 65 11.50 -3.74 4.83
CA ASP A 65 10.89 -2.42 4.96
C ASP A 65 9.46 -2.47 4.37
N THR A 66 8.45 -2.39 5.23
CA THR A 66 7.03 -2.38 4.80
C THR A 66 6.68 -1.17 3.92
N ASP A 67 7.57 -0.19 3.86
CA ASP A 67 7.42 1.06 3.12
C ASP A 67 7.71 0.88 1.61
N ASP A 68 8.41 -0.19 1.22
CA ASP A 68 8.72 -0.47 -0.19
C ASP A 68 7.50 -0.88 -1.03
N ILE A 69 6.38 -1.24 -0.39
CA ILE A 69 5.12 -1.49 -1.08
C ILE A 69 4.58 -0.19 -1.72
N ALA A 70 4.89 0.98 -1.14
CA ALA A 70 4.55 2.27 -1.75
C ALA A 70 5.40 2.58 -3.00
N LEU A 71 6.58 1.96 -3.13
CA LEU A 71 7.51 2.11 -4.26
C LEU A 71 7.34 1.01 -5.33
N ILE A 72 6.27 0.21 -5.29
CA ILE A 72 5.83 -0.52 -6.48
C ILE A 72 5.22 0.49 -7.45
N LYS A 73 6.12 1.23 -8.12
CA LYS A 73 5.83 2.14 -9.21
C LYS A 73 5.09 1.32 -10.27
N ALA A 74 3.76 1.43 -10.29
CA ALA A 74 2.92 0.79 -11.28
C ALA A 74 3.44 1.16 -12.68
N ARG A 75 4.20 0.23 -13.30
CA ARG A 75 4.73 0.40 -14.65
C ARG A 75 3.58 0.24 -15.61
N ARG A 76 2.95 1.37 -15.96
CA ARG A 76 2.01 1.43 -17.10
C ARG A 76 2.82 1.23 -18.38
N THR A 77 2.90 -0.01 -18.84
CA THR A 77 3.44 -0.32 -20.16
C THR A 77 2.34 -0.06 -21.19
N MET A 78 2.61 0.80 -22.17
CA MET A 78 1.68 0.98 -23.28
C MET A 78 1.71 -0.26 -24.16
N ARG A 79 0.64 -1.06 -24.11
CA ARG A 79 0.42 -2.23 -24.96
C ARG A 79 -0.95 -2.10 -25.64
N ALA A 80 -1.08 -2.70 -26.81
CA ALA A 80 -2.37 -2.78 -27.50
C ALA A 80 -3.39 -3.51 -26.61
N MET A 81 -4.60 -2.98 -26.49
CA MET A 81 -5.65 -3.57 -25.65
C MET A 81 -6.02 -5.01 -26.07
N SER A 82 -5.80 -5.37 -27.34
CA SER A 82 -5.97 -6.73 -27.87
C SER A 82 -5.00 -7.73 -27.24
N SER A 83 -3.74 -7.36 -27.01
CA SER A 83 -2.74 -8.25 -26.40
C SER A 83 -2.91 -8.40 -24.90
N MET A 84 -3.49 -7.40 -24.22
CA MET A 84 -3.82 -7.52 -22.80
C MET A 84 -5.10 -8.33 -22.54
N SER A 85 -6.07 -8.28 -23.45
CA SER A 85 -7.35 -8.98 -23.30
C SER A 85 -7.31 -10.45 -23.75
N GLY A 86 -6.16 -10.94 -24.21
CA GLY A 86 -6.03 -12.28 -24.80
C GLY A 86 -6.80 -12.44 -26.12
N ALA A 87 -7.31 -11.34 -26.67
CA ALA A 87 -8.03 -11.31 -27.94
C ALA A 87 -7.09 -11.28 -29.16
N ASP A 88 -5.78 -11.07 -28.93
CA ASP A 88 -4.75 -11.15 -29.95
C ASP A 88 -4.65 -12.59 -30.48
N GLY A 89 -5.12 -12.80 -31.70
CA GLY A 89 -5.18 -14.13 -32.33
C GLY A 89 -6.52 -14.86 -32.24
N MET A 90 -7.55 -14.30 -31.59
CA MET A 90 -8.90 -14.89 -31.63
C MET A 90 -9.59 -14.57 -32.95
N THR A 91 -9.51 -15.50 -33.91
CA THR A 91 -10.35 -15.51 -35.11
C THR A 91 -11.63 -16.29 -34.83
N TYR A 92 -12.78 -15.66 -35.12
CA TYR A 92 -14.09 -16.27 -34.93
C TYR A 92 -14.29 -17.43 -35.92
N MET A 93 -14.36 -18.66 -35.40
CA MET A 93 -14.71 -19.85 -36.16
C MET A 93 -16.21 -20.11 -36.01
N GLU A 94 -16.99 -19.87 -37.06
CA GLU A 94 -18.39 -20.27 -37.09
C GLU A 94 -18.51 -21.77 -37.41
N PHE A 95 -19.13 -22.54 -36.51
CA PHE A 95 -19.59 -23.88 -36.85
C PHE A 95 -20.91 -23.75 -37.60
N SER A 96 -20.87 -23.90 -38.92
CA SER A 96 -22.09 -23.98 -39.73
C SER A 96 -22.88 -25.24 -39.33
N LYS A 97 -23.93 -25.09 -38.52
CA LYS A 97 -24.97 -26.12 -38.42
C LYS A 97 -25.90 -25.96 -39.61
N GLY A 98 -25.56 -26.68 -40.68
CA GLY A 98 -26.51 -27.31 -41.58
C GLY A 98 -27.49 -26.44 -42.38
N LYS A 99 -27.27 -26.46 -43.70
CA LYS A 99 -28.27 -26.46 -44.80
C LYS A 99 -28.97 -25.14 -45.15
N TYR A 100 -28.31 -24.31 -45.96
CA TYR A 100 -28.89 -23.68 -47.17
C TYR A 100 -27.78 -23.48 -48.22
N PRO A 101 -27.96 -23.86 -49.50
CA PRO A 101 -26.99 -23.58 -50.54
C PRO A 101 -27.25 -22.18 -51.11
N GLY A 102 -26.37 -21.23 -50.84
CA GLY A 102 -26.46 -19.91 -51.48
C GLY A 102 -25.61 -18.85 -50.81
N GLN A 103 -24.60 -18.37 -51.56
CA GLN A 103 -23.83 -17.15 -51.33
C GLN A 103 -22.93 -17.08 -50.09
N GLY A 104 -21.66 -17.46 -50.29
CA GLY A 104 -20.55 -16.86 -49.59
C GLY A 104 -20.46 -15.37 -49.93
N HIS A 105 -20.82 -14.51 -48.97
CA HIS A 105 -20.55 -13.08 -49.04
C HIS A 105 -19.78 -12.63 -47.80
N LEU A 106 -18.45 -12.53 -47.98
CA LEU A 106 -17.55 -11.72 -47.15
C LEU A 106 -18.07 -10.27 -47.14
N LYS A 107 -18.81 -9.87 -46.10
CA LYS A 107 -19.12 -8.46 -45.88
C LYS A 107 -17.92 -7.82 -45.19
N SER A 108 -17.16 -7.03 -45.95
CA SER A 108 -16.26 -6.03 -45.39
C SER A 108 -17.02 -5.20 -44.36
N ILE A 109 -16.40 -4.96 -43.21
CA ILE A 109 -16.92 -4.04 -42.19
C ILE A 109 -16.90 -2.64 -42.82
N LYS A 110 -18.01 -2.25 -43.45
CA LYS A 110 -18.21 -0.87 -43.91
C LYS A 110 -18.27 0.05 -42.68
N PRO A 111 -17.74 1.28 -42.76
CA PRO A 111 -17.83 2.23 -41.67
C PRO A 111 -19.30 2.45 -41.30
N LYS A 112 -19.62 2.21 -40.02
CA LYS A 112 -20.99 2.23 -39.51
C LYS A 112 -21.52 3.67 -39.51
N ASP A 113 -22.53 3.91 -40.34
CA ASP A 113 -23.22 5.19 -40.51
C ASP A 113 -23.56 5.84 -39.16
N PRO A 114 -23.07 7.07 -38.86
CA PRO A 114 -23.27 7.73 -37.58
C PRO A 114 -24.75 8.04 -37.30
N THR A 115 -25.60 8.05 -38.32
CA THR A 115 -27.04 8.33 -38.17
C THR A 115 -27.85 7.12 -37.66
N LYS A 116 -27.30 5.90 -37.76
CA LYS A 116 -27.92 4.64 -37.32
C LYS A 116 -27.40 4.15 -35.96
N ARG A 117 -26.93 5.07 -35.12
CA ARG A 117 -26.48 4.75 -33.76
C ARG A 117 -27.68 4.62 -32.82
N HIS A 118 -27.54 3.72 -31.85
CA HIS A 118 -28.51 3.53 -30.77
C HIS A 118 -28.79 4.88 -30.06
N SER A 119 -30.05 5.11 -29.70
CA SER A 119 -30.55 6.40 -29.18
C SER A 119 -29.71 6.98 -28.05
N LEU A 120 -29.17 6.12 -27.19
CA LEU A 120 -28.30 6.48 -26.06
C LEU A 120 -26.96 7.16 -26.47
N PHE A 121 -26.49 6.99 -27.70
CA PHE A 121 -25.18 7.51 -28.14
C PHE A 121 -25.29 8.68 -29.14
N LYS A 122 -26.49 9.23 -29.35
CA LYS A 122 -26.74 10.30 -30.32
C LYS A 122 -26.32 11.69 -29.84
N LYS A 123 -26.17 11.91 -28.52
CA LYS A 123 -25.91 13.22 -27.92
C LYS A 123 -24.53 13.31 -27.28
N ARG A 124 -23.45 13.32 -28.05
CA ARG A 124 -22.12 13.74 -27.55
C ARG A 124 -21.24 14.47 -28.58
N PHE A 125 -21.83 14.96 -29.68
CA PHE A 125 -21.11 15.84 -30.61
C PHE A 125 -21.93 17.12 -30.79
N GLY A 126 -21.51 18.13 -30.05
CA GLY A 126 -21.79 19.56 -30.25
C GLY A 126 -20.46 20.28 -30.10
#